data_AF-A0A099KM35-F1
#
_entry.id   AF-A0A099KM35-F1
#
_cell.length_a   1.000
_cell.length_b   1.000
_cell.length_c   1.000
_cell.angle_alpha   90.00
_cell.angle_beta   90.00
_cell.angle_gamma   90.00
#
_symmetry.space_group_name_H-M   'P 1'
#
loop_
_entity.id
_entity.type
_entity.pdbx_description
1 polymer ?
#
loop_
_entity_poly.entity_id
_entity_poly.type
_entity_poly.pdbx_seq_one_letter_code
_entity_poly.pdbx_strand_id
1 'polypeptide(L)'
;MKQNKQSLTAVIMFRVKHWLSMGLITLLISLSSACQMTTPITNTNNVVDYSQYYLSLKHLSNKEIIAEEKHLEILINTKYREDQVSNQGKLILIYSLPNTKLHSPYKAKRLLNEHLLAGDKISAENFAFTMLLRDQLNSQLRLLEKQQAARINFNNQADEHHRIIKELTQQLEQVNQQLILLKRIDQNINERG
;
A
#
# COMPACT_ATOMS: atom_id res chain seq x y z
N MET A 1 -51.25 15.09 61.72
CA MET A 1 -51.35 14.67 60.30
C MET A 1 -50.16 15.23 59.53
N LYS A 2 -49.20 14.38 59.18
CA LYS A 2 -47.84 14.75 58.72
C LYS A 2 -47.49 13.91 57.49
N GLN A 3 -48.25 14.04 56.41
CA GLN A 3 -47.97 13.37 55.12
C GLN A 3 -48.59 14.18 53.97
N ASN A 4 -47.93 15.26 53.51
CA ASN A 4 -48.26 15.84 52.20
C ASN A 4 -47.19 16.79 51.60
N LYS A 5 -45.90 16.63 51.95
CA LYS A 5 -44.81 17.44 51.38
C LYS A 5 -43.73 16.65 50.63
N GLN A 6 -43.72 15.32 50.74
CA GLN A 6 -42.68 14.49 50.11
C GLN A 6 -43.02 14.02 48.69
N SER A 7 -44.28 14.09 48.25
CA SER A 7 -44.68 13.65 46.90
C SER A 7 -44.48 14.71 45.82
N LEU A 8 -44.48 16.00 46.17
CA LEU A 8 -44.45 17.09 45.18
C LEU A 8 -43.03 17.40 44.67
N THR A 9 -42.00 17.23 45.50
CA THR A 9 -40.60 17.51 45.14
C THR A 9 -40.01 16.45 44.20
N ALA A 10 -40.46 15.19 44.31
CA ALA A 10 -40.02 14.09 43.45
C ALA A 10 -40.51 14.24 42.00
N VAL A 11 -41.74 14.73 41.80
CA VAL A 11 -42.33 14.92 40.46
C VAL A 11 -41.64 16.07 39.70
N ILE A 12 -41.22 17.12 40.41
CA ILE A 12 -40.54 18.27 39.81
C ILE A 12 -39.10 17.91 39.41
N MET A 13 -38.36 17.16 40.24
CA MET A 13 -37.01 16.68 39.88
C MET A 13 -37.01 15.76 38.65
N PHE A 14 -38.04 14.92 38.48
CA PHE A 14 -38.13 14.00 37.34
C PHE A 14 -38.36 14.75 36.01
N ARG A 15 -39.17 15.82 36.02
CA ARG A 15 -39.47 16.63 34.83
C ARG A 15 -38.27 17.46 34.35
N VAL A 16 -37.48 18.02 35.26
CA VAL A 16 -36.28 18.81 34.92
C VAL A 16 -35.17 17.92 34.33
N LYS A 17 -35.02 16.69 34.83
CA LYS A 17 -34.07 15.70 34.30
C LYS A 17 -34.45 15.25 32.88
N HIS A 18 -35.74 15.09 32.59
CA HIS A 18 -36.22 14.78 31.25
C HIS A 18 -36.03 15.93 30.26
N TRP A 19 -36.18 17.18 30.70
CA TRP A 19 -35.95 18.36 29.85
C TRP A 19 -34.47 18.59 29.53
N LEU A 20 -33.57 18.40 30.52
CA LEU A 20 -32.13 18.45 30.29
C LEU A 20 -31.64 17.29 29.39
N SER A 21 -32.20 16.09 29.59
CA SER A 21 -31.91 14.92 28.75
C SER A 21 -32.38 15.12 27.30
N MET A 22 -33.58 15.67 27.09
CA MET A 22 -34.08 15.97 25.74
C MET A 22 -33.25 17.05 25.05
N GLY A 23 -32.80 18.08 25.77
CA GLY A 23 -31.88 19.09 25.22
C GLY A 23 -30.52 18.52 24.80
N LEU A 24 -30.01 17.54 25.54
CA LEU A 24 -28.75 16.86 25.19
C LEU A 24 -28.92 15.97 23.94
N ILE A 25 -30.07 15.29 23.81
CA ILE A 25 -30.37 14.43 22.66
C ILE A 25 -30.55 15.28 21.39
N THR A 26 -31.23 16.43 21.46
CA THR A 26 -31.37 17.32 20.30
C THR A 26 -30.03 17.95 19.89
N LEU A 27 -29.16 18.28 20.84
CA LEU A 27 -27.78 18.72 20.55
C LEU A 27 -26.97 17.62 19.84
N LEU A 28 -27.03 16.37 20.31
CA LEU A 28 -26.34 15.23 19.69
C LEU A 28 -26.83 14.93 18.26
N ILE A 29 -28.14 15.07 18.00
CA ILE A 29 -28.71 14.90 16.66
C ILE A 29 -28.23 16.00 15.72
N SER A 30 -28.06 17.24 16.20
CA SER A 30 -27.54 18.35 15.38
C SER A 30 -26.05 18.20 14.99
N LEU A 31 -25.22 17.57 15.84
CA LEU A 31 -23.83 17.26 15.50
C LEU A 31 -23.71 16.12 14.49
N SER A 32 -24.72 15.26 14.38
CA SER A 32 -24.74 14.13 13.43
C SER A 32 -24.99 14.59 11.98
N SER A 33 -25.48 15.82 11.77
CA SER A 33 -25.71 16.40 10.45
C SER A 33 -24.41 16.82 9.72
N ALA A 34 -23.25 16.79 10.39
CA ALA A 34 -21.95 17.11 9.78
C ALA A 34 -21.30 15.93 9.02
N CYS A 35 -21.87 14.72 9.08
CA CYS A 35 -21.50 13.62 8.18
C CYS A 35 -22.24 13.76 6.85
N GLN A 36 -22.05 14.87 6.14
CA GLN A 36 -22.30 14.85 4.69
C GLN A 36 -21.13 14.09 4.06
N MET A 37 -21.39 12.83 3.72
CA MET A 37 -20.62 12.08 2.73
C MET A 37 -20.40 13.04 1.55
N THR A 38 -19.13 13.35 1.23
CA THR A 38 -18.77 14.28 0.15
C THR A 38 -19.61 13.96 -1.08
N THR A 39 -20.59 14.81 -1.37
CA THR A 39 -21.39 14.68 -2.58
C THR A 39 -20.43 14.81 -3.75
N PRO A 40 -20.56 13.98 -4.81
CA PRO A 40 -19.71 14.12 -5.97
C PRO A 40 -19.88 15.54 -6.49
N ILE A 41 -18.76 16.25 -6.56
CA ILE A 41 -18.70 17.59 -7.13
C ILE A 41 -19.16 17.46 -8.58
N THR A 42 -20.42 17.79 -8.86
CA THR A 42 -20.90 18.01 -10.22
C THR A 42 -20.40 19.38 -10.69
N ASN A 43 -19.08 19.52 -10.77
CA ASN A 43 -18.49 20.64 -11.48
C ASN A 43 -18.75 20.37 -12.96
N THR A 44 -19.54 21.25 -13.57
CA THR A 44 -19.81 21.38 -15.01
C THR A 44 -18.57 21.80 -15.82
N ASN A 45 -17.38 21.66 -15.26
CA ASN A 45 -16.11 21.94 -15.90
C ASN A 45 -15.39 20.61 -16.13
N ASN A 46 -14.90 20.37 -17.36
CA ASN A 46 -14.26 19.14 -17.83
C ASN A 46 -12.96 18.71 -17.10
N VAL A 47 -12.72 19.23 -15.88
CA VAL A 47 -11.54 18.92 -15.07
C VAL A 47 -11.74 17.57 -14.39
N VAL A 48 -10.90 16.61 -14.75
CA VAL A 48 -10.93 15.26 -14.17
C VAL A 48 -10.35 15.32 -12.76
N ASP A 49 -11.11 14.89 -11.74
CA ASP A 49 -10.60 14.67 -10.38
C ASP A 49 -9.85 13.32 -10.32
N TYR A 50 -8.53 13.37 -10.10
CA TYR A 50 -7.67 12.21 -10.02
C TYR A 50 -7.91 11.36 -8.78
N SER A 51 -8.34 11.96 -7.67
CA SER A 51 -8.64 11.23 -6.44
C SER A 51 -9.87 10.35 -6.64
N GLN A 52 -10.93 10.93 -7.21
CA GLN A 52 -12.17 10.20 -7.48
C GLN A 52 -11.98 9.14 -8.56
N TYR A 53 -11.22 9.46 -9.62
CA TYR A 53 -10.89 8.48 -10.64
C TYR A 53 -10.07 7.31 -10.06
N TYR A 54 -9.07 7.59 -9.21
CA TYR A 54 -8.30 6.53 -8.55
C TYR A 54 -9.17 5.64 -7.66
N LEU A 55 -10.15 6.21 -6.96
CA LEU A 55 -11.11 5.43 -6.17
C LEU A 55 -12.04 4.59 -7.03
N SER A 56 -12.49 5.09 -8.19
CA SER A 56 -13.33 4.28 -9.09
C SER A 56 -12.56 3.09 -9.66
N LEU A 57 -11.28 3.29 -10.04
CA LEU A 57 -10.42 2.21 -10.51
C LEU A 57 -10.25 1.06 -9.50
N LYS A 58 -10.27 1.35 -8.19
CA LYS A 58 -10.17 0.33 -7.14
C LYS A 58 -11.33 -0.65 -7.10
N HIS A 59 -12.48 -0.26 -7.65
CA HIS A 59 -13.68 -1.11 -7.70
C HIS A 59 -13.77 -1.93 -8.99
N LEU A 60 -12.88 -1.69 -9.95
CA LEU A 60 -12.86 -2.39 -11.23
C LEU A 60 -12.14 -3.74 -11.12
N SER A 61 -12.59 -4.70 -11.91
CA SER A 61 -11.89 -5.96 -12.12
C SER A 61 -10.62 -5.76 -12.96
N ASN A 62 -9.68 -6.69 -12.86
CA ASN A 62 -8.46 -6.67 -13.69
C ASN A 62 -8.76 -6.63 -15.21
N LYS A 63 -9.86 -7.22 -15.67
CA LYS A 63 -10.24 -7.19 -17.09
C LYS A 63 -10.68 -5.79 -17.52
N GLU A 64 -11.45 -5.11 -16.68
CA GLU A 64 -11.92 -3.75 -16.91
C GLU A 64 -10.78 -2.74 -16.86
N ILE A 65 -9.84 -2.91 -15.93
CA ILE A 65 -8.64 -2.06 -15.84
C ILE A 65 -7.78 -2.17 -17.12
N ILE A 66 -7.63 -3.38 -17.67
CA ILE A 66 -6.91 -3.59 -18.93
C ILE A 66 -7.67 -2.97 -20.12
N ALA A 67 -9.00 -3.05 -20.13
CA ALA A 67 -9.80 -2.42 -21.17
C ALA A 67 -9.69 -0.88 -21.11
N GLU A 68 -9.73 -0.31 -19.91
CA GLU A 68 -9.59 1.12 -19.68
C GLU A 68 -8.18 1.62 -20.07
N GLU A 69 -7.13 0.85 -19.76
CA GLU A 69 -5.77 1.19 -20.20
C GLU A 69 -5.67 1.30 -21.72
N LYS A 70 -6.14 0.28 -22.45
CA LYS A 70 -6.17 0.28 -23.92
C LYS A 70 -6.97 1.45 -24.48
N HIS A 71 -8.11 1.74 -23.87
CA HIS A 71 -8.95 2.87 -24.26
C HIS A 71 -8.20 4.19 -24.10
N LEU A 72 -7.53 4.41 -22.97
CA LEU A 72 -6.72 5.61 -22.73
C LEU A 72 -5.53 5.72 -23.68
N GLU A 73 -4.84 4.61 -23.99
CA GLU A 73 -3.75 4.60 -24.97
C GLU A 73 -4.23 5.04 -26.36
N ILE A 74 -5.40 4.54 -26.80
CA ILE A 74 -6.02 4.98 -28.06
C ILE A 74 -6.33 6.48 -28.00
N LEU A 75 -6.93 6.97 -26.92
CA LEU A 75 -7.30 8.39 -26.78
C LEU A 75 -6.07 9.31 -26.81
N ILE A 76 -4.98 8.93 -26.15
CA ILE A 76 -3.72 9.69 -26.13
C ILE A 76 -3.13 9.80 -27.55
N ASN A 77 -3.28 8.76 -28.37
CA ASN A 77 -2.72 8.72 -29.73
C ASN A 77 -3.62 9.36 -30.79
N THR A 78 -4.92 9.52 -30.52
CA THR A 78 -5.92 9.93 -31.54
C THR A 78 -6.52 11.33 -31.35
N LYS A 79 -6.49 11.91 -30.14
CA LYS A 79 -7.17 13.18 -29.82
C LYS A 79 -6.24 14.40 -29.77
N TYR A 80 -6.85 15.60 -29.79
CA TYR A 80 -6.21 16.90 -29.59
C TYR A 80 -5.41 16.97 -28.26
N ARG A 81 -4.29 17.72 -28.28
CA ARG A 81 -3.30 17.86 -27.17
C ARG A 81 -3.86 18.28 -25.80
N GLU A 82 -5.09 18.76 -25.71
CA GLU A 82 -5.70 19.25 -24.47
C GLU A 82 -6.18 18.09 -23.58
N ASP A 83 -6.91 17.13 -24.16
CA ASP A 83 -7.36 15.91 -23.48
C ASP A 83 -6.19 14.94 -23.19
N GLN A 84 -5.11 15.04 -23.96
CA GLN A 84 -3.95 14.16 -23.87
C GLN A 84 -3.34 14.17 -22.46
N VAL A 85 -3.21 15.34 -21.85
CA VAL A 85 -2.60 15.46 -20.51
C VAL A 85 -3.49 14.82 -19.45
N SER A 86 -4.79 15.07 -19.50
CA SER A 86 -5.76 14.45 -18.58
C SER A 86 -5.75 12.92 -18.69
N ASN A 87 -5.75 12.39 -19.92
CA ASN A 87 -5.70 10.96 -20.17
C ASN A 87 -4.35 10.34 -19.76
N GLN A 88 -3.23 11.05 -19.93
CA GLN A 88 -1.93 10.62 -19.43
C GLN A 88 -1.92 10.54 -17.89
N GLY A 89 -2.55 11.51 -17.22
CA GLY A 89 -2.75 11.47 -15.77
C GLY A 89 -3.53 10.23 -15.32
N LYS A 90 -4.66 9.92 -15.97
CA LYS A 90 -5.44 8.69 -15.72
C LYS A 90 -4.61 7.42 -15.93
N LEU A 91 -3.81 7.38 -16.99
CA LEU A 91 -2.95 6.25 -17.30
C LEU A 91 -1.86 6.04 -16.23
N ILE A 92 -1.29 7.12 -15.71
CA ILE A 92 -0.36 7.07 -14.56
C ILE A 92 -1.03 6.42 -13.35
N LEU A 93 -2.30 6.75 -13.08
CA LEU A 93 -3.06 6.19 -11.96
C LEU A 93 -3.25 4.69 -12.11
N ILE A 94 -3.55 4.20 -13.32
CA ILE A 94 -3.65 2.76 -13.60
C ILE A 94 -2.33 2.04 -13.28
N TYR A 95 -1.19 2.53 -13.76
CA TYR A 95 0.10 1.89 -13.49
C TYR A 95 0.55 1.99 -12.03
N SER A 96 0.00 2.94 -11.27
CA SER A 96 0.28 3.10 -9.84
C SER A 96 -0.61 2.22 -8.94
N LEU A 97 -1.66 1.61 -9.50
CA LEU A 97 -2.69 0.92 -8.73
C LEU A 97 -2.19 -0.44 -8.21
N PRO A 98 -2.12 -0.65 -6.87
CA PRO A 98 -1.60 -1.89 -6.30
C PRO A 98 -2.52 -3.07 -6.60
N ASN A 99 -1.95 -4.28 -6.57
CA ASN A 99 -2.65 -5.56 -6.76
C ASN A 99 -3.30 -5.75 -8.14
N THR A 100 -2.87 -4.99 -9.14
CA THR A 100 -3.30 -5.15 -10.53
C THR A 100 -2.23 -5.82 -11.37
N LYS A 101 -2.63 -6.49 -12.46
CA LYS A 101 -1.67 -7.05 -13.43
C LYS A 101 -0.85 -5.97 -14.16
N LEU A 102 -1.38 -4.75 -14.22
CA LEU A 102 -0.72 -3.61 -14.85
C LEU A 102 0.13 -2.80 -13.86
N HIS A 103 0.17 -3.18 -12.57
CA HIS A 103 0.94 -2.47 -11.55
C HIS A 103 2.41 -2.41 -11.94
N SER A 104 2.90 -1.19 -12.19
CA SER A 104 4.28 -0.95 -12.62
C SER A 104 4.75 0.37 -12.02
N PRO A 105 5.27 0.36 -10.77
CA PRO A 105 5.61 1.59 -10.05
C PRO A 105 6.75 2.36 -10.74
N TYR A 106 7.69 1.67 -11.40
CA TYR A 106 8.73 2.30 -12.19
C TYR A 106 8.16 3.03 -13.42
N LYS A 107 7.23 2.39 -14.16
CA LYS A 107 6.58 3.00 -15.32
C LYS A 107 5.72 4.19 -14.89
N ALA A 108 4.93 4.03 -13.83
CA ALA A 108 4.11 5.08 -13.25
C ALA A 108 4.97 6.29 -12.84
N LYS A 109 6.09 6.05 -12.14
CA LYS A 109 6.99 7.13 -11.69
C LYS A 109 7.63 7.89 -12.86
N ARG A 110 8.09 7.18 -13.90
CA ARG A 110 8.64 7.81 -15.10
C ARG A 110 7.60 8.70 -15.78
N LEU A 111 6.42 8.16 -16.07
CA LEU A 111 5.34 8.90 -16.72
C LEU A 111 4.87 10.08 -15.87
N LEU A 112 4.82 9.92 -14.55
CA LEU A 112 4.47 10.99 -13.62
C LEU A 112 5.47 12.15 -13.65
N ASN A 113 6.76 11.86 -13.68
CA ASN A 113 7.79 12.88 -13.80
C ASN A 113 7.67 13.63 -15.14
N GLU A 114 7.47 12.90 -16.25
CA GLU A 114 7.23 13.50 -17.57
C GLU A 114 5.99 14.40 -17.57
N HIS A 115 4.91 13.93 -16.96
CA HIS A 115 3.65 14.66 -16.83
C HIS A 115 3.78 15.94 -15.98
N LEU A 116 4.58 15.89 -14.90
CA LEU A 116 4.87 17.06 -14.06
C LEU A 116 5.77 18.07 -14.78
N LEU A 117 6.73 17.61 -15.58
CA LEU A 117 7.59 18.50 -16.39
C LEU A 117 6.80 19.23 -17.48
N ALA A 118 5.68 18.66 -17.93
CA ALA A 118 4.78 19.33 -18.89
C ALA A 118 3.98 20.51 -18.27
N GLY A 119 4.12 20.75 -16.95
CA GLY A 119 4.02 22.05 -16.27
C GLY A 119 2.66 22.73 -16.17
N ASP A 120 1.99 23.00 -17.28
CA ASP A 120 0.92 24.02 -17.36
C ASP A 120 -0.51 23.47 -17.31
N LYS A 121 -0.69 22.15 -17.16
CA LYS A 121 -1.97 21.50 -17.45
C LYS A 121 -2.53 20.62 -16.33
N ILE A 122 -1.85 20.53 -15.19
CA ILE A 122 -2.39 19.84 -14.01
C ILE A 122 -3.24 20.86 -13.23
N SER A 123 -4.50 20.52 -12.99
CA SER A 123 -5.37 21.38 -12.18
C SER A 123 -4.82 21.53 -10.76
N ALA A 124 -5.00 22.70 -10.17
CA ALA A 124 -4.57 22.97 -8.80
C ALA A 124 -5.16 21.96 -7.79
N GLU A 125 -6.38 21.51 -8.04
CA GLU A 125 -7.10 20.49 -7.26
C GLU A 125 -6.37 19.13 -7.26
N ASN A 126 -5.82 18.74 -8.41
CA ASN A 126 -5.09 17.47 -8.54
C ASN A 126 -3.64 17.56 -8.07
N PHE A 127 -3.05 18.76 -8.01
CA PHE A 127 -1.63 18.93 -7.72
C PHE A 127 -1.21 18.28 -6.40
N ALA A 128 -1.97 18.48 -5.32
CA ALA A 128 -1.68 17.88 -4.02
C ALA A 128 -1.71 16.35 -4.07
N PHE A 129 -2.73 15.78 -4.74
CA PHE A 129 -2.85 14.34 -4.93
C PHE A 129 -1.70 13.78 -5.78
N THR A 130 -1.33 14.47 -6.85
CA THR A 130 -0.21 14.11 -7.73
C THR A 130 1.13 14.15 -6.99
N MET A 131 1.35 15.14 -6.12
CA MET A 131 2.54 15.20 -5.26
C MET A 131 2.57 14.06 -4.25
N LEU A 132 1.44 13.78 -3.60
CA LEU A 132 1.32 12.63 -2.70
C LEU A 132 1.64 11.32 -3.43
N LEU A 133 1.06 11.11 -4.63
CA LEU A 133 1.31 9.94 -5.46
C LEU A 133 2.80 9.80 -5.78
N ARG A 134 3.47 10.91 -6.10
CA ARG A 134 4.92 10.95 -6.37
C ARG A 134 5.72 10.46 -5.18
N ASP A 135 5.38 10.91 -3.98
CA ASP A 135 6.10 10.57 -2.75
C ASP A 135 5.84 9.12 -2.32
N GLN A 136 4.62 8.62 -2.53
CA GLN A 136 4.26 7.21 -2.35
C GLN A 136 5.04 6.31 -3.31
N LEU A 137 5.08 6.64 -4.60
CA LEU A 137 5.85 5.90 -5.60
C LEU A 137 7.34 5.89 -5.26
N ASN A 138 7.93 7.03 -4.90
CA ASN A 138 9.33 7.10 -4.47
C ASN A 138 9.62 6.19 -3.28
N SER A 139 8.73 6.20 -2.28
CA SER A 139 8.89 5.36 -1.09
C SER A 139 8.78 3.87 -1.42
N GLN A 140 7.86 3.50 -2.32
CA GLN A 140 7.70 2.13 -2.81
C GLN A 140 8.94 1.67 -3.59
N LEU A 141 9.48 2.50 -4.49
CA LEU A 141 10.68 2.16 -5.26
C LEU A 141 11.89 1.93 -4.35
N ARG A 142 12.10 2.83 -3.37
CA ARG A 142 13.16 2.66 -2.37
C ARG A 142 13.00 1.37 -1.56
N LEU A 143 11.77 0.97 -1.24
CA LEU A 143 11.52 -0.30 -0.55
C LEU A 143 11.87 -1.50 -1.44
N LEU A 144 11.49 -1.46 -2.72
CA LEU A 144 11.82 -2.50 -3.70
C LEU A 144 13.34 -2.64 -3.87
N GLU A 145 14.07 -1.54 -3.96
CA GLU A 145 15.53 -1.52 -4.05
C GLU A 145 16.18 -2.14 -2.81
N LYS A 146 15.72 -1.75 -1.60
CA LYS A 146 16.19 -2.33 -0.34
C LYS A 146 15.92 -3.83 -0.27
N GLN A 147 14.74 -4.27 -0.70
CA GLN A 147 14.37 -5.68 -0.73
C GLN A 147 15.25 -6.46 -1.71
N GLN A 148 15.50 -5.90 -2.89
CA GLN A 148 16.38 -6.50 -3.89
C GLN A 148 17.82 -6.63 -3.38
N ALA A 149 18.36 -5.57 -2.78
CA ALA A 149 19.69 -5.59 -2.17
C ALA A 149 19.78 -6.63 -1.04
N ALA A 150 18.77 -6.68 -0.16
CA ALA A 150 18.71 -7.69 0.91
C ALA A 150 18.67 -9.12 0.35
N ARG A 151 17.91 -9.36 -0.73
CA ARG A 151 17.84 -10.67 -1.38
C ARG A 151 19.18 -11.08 -2.00
N ILE A 152 19.88 -10.14 -2.64
CA ILE A 152 21.21 -10.39 -3.22
C ILE A 152 22.20 -10.74 -2.10
N ASN A 153 22.23 -9.95 -1.02
CA ASN A 153 23.10 -10.21 0.12
C ASN A 153 22.82 -11.57 0.78
N PHE A 154 21.54 -11.91 0.95
CA PHE A 154 21.13 -13.20 1.49
C PHE A 154 21.59 -14.36 0.61
N ASN A 155 21.39 -14.26 -0.71
CA ASN A 155 21.83 -15.30 -1.65
C ASN A 155 23.35 -15.47 -1.63
N ASN A 156 24.11 -14.37 -1.66
CA ASN A 156 25.57 -14.43 -1.58
C ASN A 156 26.03 -15.08 -0.27
N GLN A 157 25.38 -14.77 0.85
CA GLN A 157 25.70 -15.40 2.13
C GLN A 157 25.34 -16.89 2.15
N ALA A 158 24.21 -17.28 1.55
CA ALA A 158 23.82 -18.67 1.42
C ALA A 158 24.82 -19.46 0.55
N ASP A 159 25.30 -18.87 -0.54
CA ASP A 159 26.30 -19.47 -1.42
C ASP A 159 27.64 -19.65 -0.70
N GLU A 160 28.11 -18.65 0.05
CA GLU A 160 29.33 -18.74 0.86
C GLU A 160 29.21 -19.82 1.94
N HIS A 161 28.09 -19.87 2.67
CA HIS A 161 27.85 -20.93 3.66
C HIS A 161 27.83 -22.32 3.01
N HIS A 162 27.24 -22.45 1.82
CA HIS A 162 27.24 -23.72 1.09
C HIS A 162 28.65 -24.17 0.73
N ARG A 163 29.53 -23.24 0.32
CA ARG A 163 30.95 -23.53 0.03
C ARG A 163 31.70 -23.98 1.28
N ILE A 164 31.52 -23.28 2.40
CA ILE A 164 32.15 -23.63 3.69
C ILE A 164 31.69 -25.01 4.16
N ILE A 165 30.39 -25.30 4.11
CA ILE A 165 29.85 -26.62 4.48
C ILE A 165 30.47 -27.72 3.62
N LYS A 166 30.58 -27.49 2.31
CA LYS A 166 31.19 -28.46 1.40
C LYS A 166 32.65 -28.73 1.74
N GLU A 167 33.44 -27.68 2.01
CA GLU A 167 34.84 -27.81 2.39
C GLU A 167 35.00 -28.56 3.72
N LEU A 168 34.25 -28.17 4.74
CA LEU A 168 34.27 -28.85 6.04
C LEU A 168 33.87 -30.32 5.94
N THR A 169 32.89 -30.64 5.08
CA THR A 169 32.47 -32.02 4.84
C THR A 169 33.60 -32.84 4.22
N GLN A 170 34.33 -32.28 3.26
CA GLN A 170 35.49 -32.94 2.66
C GLN A 170 36.62 -33.16 3.66
N GLN A 171 36.92 -32.16 4.50
CA GLN A 171 37.92 -32.28 5.56
C GLN A 171 37.53 -33.36 6.59
N LEU A 172 36.25 -33.40 7.00
CA LEU A 172 35.74 -34.42 7.90
C LEU A 172 35.91 -35.83 7.32
N GLU A 173 35.61 -36.00 6.03
CA GLU A 173 35.79 -37.28 5.33
C GLU A 173 37.25 -37.72 5.31
N GLN A 174 38.18 -36.81 5.03
CA GLN A 174 39.62 -37.08 5.06
C GLN A 174 40.09 -37.50 6.46
N VAL A 175 39.70 -36.76 7.49
CA VAL A 175 40.07 -37.09 8.89
C VAL A 175 39.48 -38.44 9.31
N ASN A 176 38.24 -38.74 8.91
CA ASN A 176 37.62 -40.03 9.20
C ASN A 176 38.37 -41.19 8.52
N GLN A 177 38.80 -41.02 7.27
CA GLN A 177 39.63 -42.01 6.58
C GLN A 177 40.96 -42.25 7.30
N GLN A 178 41.63 -41.18 7.76
CA GLN A 178 42.86 -41.28 8.54
C GLN A 178 42.65 -42.04 9.86
N LEU A 179 41.57 -41.77 10.59
CA LEU A 179 41.21 -42.48 11.82
C LEU A 179 41.00 -43.99 11.57
N ILE A 180 40.30 -44.34 10.49
CA ILE A 180 40.10 -45.75 10.11
C ILE A 180 41.42 -46.44 9.80
N LEU A 181 42.34 -45.76 9.09
CA LEU A 181 43.67 -46.28 8.82
C LEU A 181 44.47 -46.49 10.11
N LEU A 182 44.48 -45.50 11.01
CA LEU A 182 45.16 -45.59 12.29
C LEU A 182 44.65 -46.77 13.12
N LYS A 183 43.32 -46.93 13.21
CA LYS A 183 42.68 -48.05 13.90
C LYS A 183 43.09 -49.41 13.33
N ARG A 184 43.21 -49.52 12.00
CA ARG A 184 43.67 -50.75 11.33
C ARG A 184 45.14 -51.06 11.62
N ILE A 185 45.98 -50.02 11.73
CA ILE A 185 47.39 -50.18 12.11
C ILE A 185 47.49 -50.68 13.55
N ASP A 186 46.78 -50.07 14.50
CA ASP A 186 46.76 -50.50 15.90
C ASP A 186 46.33 -51.96 16.05
N GLN A 187 45.28 -52.37 15.33
CA GLN A 187 44.83 -53.77 15.30
C GLN A 187 45.90 -54.72 14.77
N ASN A 188 46.57 -54.37 13.66
CA ASN A 188 47.64 -55.19 13.11
C ASN A 188 48.86 -55.30 14.02
N ILE A 189 49.19 -54.24 14.77
CA ILE A 189 50.28 -54.28 15.74
C ILE A 189 49.91 -55.21 16.90
N ASN A 190 48.69 -55.09 17.42
CA ASN A 190 48.22 -55.90 18.54
C ASN A 190 48.03 -57.39 18.21
N GLU A 191 47.87 -57.75 16.93
CA GLU A 191 47.84 -59.14 16.46
C GLU A 191 49.23 -59.74 16.20
N ARG A 192 50.27 -58.91 16.10
CA ARG A 192 51.66 -59.33 15.83
C ARG A 192 52.57 -59.34 17.06
N GLY A 193 52.16 -58.71 18.16
CA GLY A 193 52.80 -58.79 19.48
C GLY A 193 52.16 -59.85 20.36
#